data_AF-A0A182EZA7-F1
#
_entry.id   AF-A0A182EZA7-F1
#
_cell.length_a   1.000
_cell.length_b   1.000
_cell.length_c   1.000
_cell.angle_alpha   90.00
_cell.angle_beta   90.00
_cell.angle_gamma   90.00
#
_symmetry.space_group_name_H-M   'P 1'
#
loop_
_entity.id
_entity.type
_entity.pdbx_description
1 polymer ?
#
loop_
_entity_poly.entity_id
_entity_poly.type
_entity_poly.pdbx_seq_one_letter_code
_entity_poly.pdbx_strand_id
1 'polypeptide(L)' 'MEPVLLWVKAGSDGVRLGGDPLCHQIFMILIEKSLHPDSGL' A
#
# COMPACT_ATOMS: atom_id res chain seq x y z
N MET A 1 -18.06 2.16 -3.61
CA MET A 1 -16.86 2.69 -2.92
C MET A 1 -15.89 3.04 -4.03
N GLU A 2 -15.40 4.27 -4.06
CA GLU A 2 -14.41 4.66 -5.08
C GLU A 2 -13.09 3.92 -4.85
N PRO A 3 -12.38 3.47 -5.90
CA PRO A 3 -11.12 2.76 -5.75
C PRO A 3 -10.03 3.67 -5.17
N VAL A 4 -9.27 3.16 -4.21
CA VAL A 4 -8.10 3.85 -3.65
C VAL A 4 -6.87 3.54 -4.48
N LEU A 5 -6.18 4.58 -4.96
CA LEU A 5 -4.93 4.46 -5.70
C LEU A 5 -3.73 4.80 -4.80
N LEU A 6 -2.87 3.82 -4.53
CA LEU A 6 -1.63 4.02 -3.80
C LEU A 6 -0.45 4.15 -4.77
N TRP A 7 0.15 5.34 -4.80
CA TRP A 7 1.40 5.59 -5.53
C TRP A 7 2.61 5.30 -4.65
N VAL A 8 3.59 4.58 -5.18
CA VAL A 8 4.76 4.13 -4.44
C VAL A 8 6.04 4.40 -5.21
N LYS A 9 7.16 4.48 -4.48
CA LYS A 9 8.48 4.63 -5.10
C LYS A 9 8.86 3.36 -5.87
N ALA A 10 9.20 3.51 -7.16
CA ALA A 10 9.77 2.43 -7.94
C ALA A 10 11.18 2.03 -7.43
N GLY A 11 11.53 0.76 -7.68
CA GLY A 11 12.86 0.21 -7.49
C GLY A 11 13.86 0.79 -8.49
N SER A 12 15.11 0.34 -8.42
CA SER A 12 16.17 0.78 -9.34
C SER A 12 15.92 0.39 -10.80
N ASP A 13 15.04 -0.58 -11.05
CA ASP A 13 14.60 -0.98 -12.39
C ASP A 13 13.50 -0.08 -12.96
N GLY A 14 12.96 0.85 -12.17
CA GLY A 14 11.90 1.77 -12.58
C GLY A 14 10.52 1.13 -12.77
N VAL A 15 10.36 -0.18 -12.49
CA VAL A 15 9.12 -0.93 -12.76
C VAL A 15 8.61 -1.66 -11.52
N ARG A 16 9.49 -2.36 -10.80
CA ARG A 16 9.09 -3.12 -9.60
C ARG A 16 9.02 -2.21 -8.39
N LEU A 17 8.35 -2.69 -7.35
CA LEU A 17 8.29 -2.01 -6.06
C LEU A 17 9.70 -1.80 -5.51
N GLY A 18 10.01 -0.58 -5.10
CA GLY A 18 11.20 -0.28 -4.32
C GLY A 18 11.07 -0.80 -2.89
N GLY A 19 12.20 -0.97 -2.21
CA GLY A 19 12.24 -1.37 -0.79
C GLY A 19 11.95 -0.22 0.19
N ASP A 20 11.02 0.69 -0.12
CA ASP A 20 10.64 1.78 0.79
C ASP A 20 9.76 1.24 1.93
N PRO A 21 10.23 1.24 3.19
CA PRO A 21 9.49 0.66 4.31
C PRO A 21 8.16 1.36 4.59
N LEU A 22 8.07 2.67 4.35
CA LEU A 22 6.85 3.44 4.59
C LEU A 22 5.77 3.09 3.56
N CYS A 23 6.14 3.02 2.28
CA CYS A 23 5.23 2.57 1.22
C CYS A 23 4.72 1.15 1.50
N HIS A 24 5.60 0.26 1.98
CA HIS A 24 5.22 -1.10 2.36
C HIS A 24 4.20 -1.11 3.50
N GLN A 25 4.44 -0.33 4.56
CA GLN A 25 3.54 -0.26 5.72
C GLN A 25 2.14 0.26 5.32
N ILE A 26 2.07 1.32 4.53
CA ILE A 26 0.79 1.87 4.05
C ILE A 26 0.05 0.83 3.19
N PHE A 27 0.75 0.13 2.31
CA PHE A 27 0.17 -0.94 1.51
C PHE A 27 -0.44 -2.05 2.38
N MET A 28 0.27 -2.48 3.44
CA MET A 28 -0.23 -3.48 4.38
C MET A 28 -1.48 -3.00 5.14
N ILE A 29 -1.54 -1.72 5.53
CA ILE A 29 -2.73 -1.14 6.18
C ILE A 29 -3.93 -1.15 5.23
N LEU A 30 -3.74 -0.80 3.96
CA LEU A 30 -4.82 -0.82 2.97
C LEU A 30 -5.34 -2.25 2.73
N ILE A 31 -4.45 -3.25 2.73
CA ILE A 31 -4.86 -4.66 2.70
C ILE A 31 -5.70 -4.99 3.93
N GLU A 32 -5.21 -4.67 5.13
CA GLU A 32 -5.90 -4.97 6.38
C GLU A 32 -7.29 -4.32 6.45
N LYS A 33 -7.41 -3.07 6.01
CA LYS A 33 -8.68 -2.35 5.88
C LYS A 33 -9.63 -2.97 4.87
N SER A 34 -9.11 -3.55 3.79
CA SER A 34 -9.95 -4.23 2.80
C SER A 34 -10.51 -5.56 3.32
N LEU A 35 -9.73 -6.27 4.16
CA LEU A 35 -10.13 -7.54 4.76
C LEU A 35 -11.02 -7.34 5.99
N HIS A 36 -10.74 -6.31 6.79
CA HIS A 36 -11.43 -5.98 8.03
C HIS A 36 -11.86 -4.50 8.03
N PRO A 37 -12.97 -4.16 7.34
CA PRO A 37 -13.45 -2.78 7.20
C PRO A 37 -13.77 -2.10 8.54
N ASP A 38 -14.22 -2.88 9.53
CA ASP A 38 -14.60 -2.41 10.85
C ASP A 38 -13.41 -2.32 11.83
N SER A 39 -12.21 -2.68 11.40
CA SER A 39 -11.01 -2.54 12.22
C SER A 39 -10.78 -1.06 12.55
N GLY A 40 -10.35 -0.75 13.78
CA GLY A 40 -10.07 0.63 14.21
C GLY A 40 -8.75 1.22 13.72
N LEU A 41 -8.10 0.53 12.78
CA LEU A 41 -6.87 1.00 12.11
C LEU A 41 -7.08 2.26 11.27
#